data_AF-A0A2D8HM05-F1
#
_entry.id   AF-A0A2D8HM05-F1
#
_cell.length_a   1.000
_cell.length_b   1.000
_cell.length_c   1.000
_cell.angle_alpha   90.00
_cell.angle_beta   90.00
_cell.angle_gamma   90.00
#
_symmetry.space_group_name_H-M   'P 1'
#
loop_
_entity.id
_entity.type
_entity.pdbx_description
1 polymer ?
#
loop_
_entity_poly.entity_id
_entity_poly.type
_entity_poly.pdbx_seq_one_letter_code
_entity_poly.pdbx_strand_id
1 'polypeptide(L)'
;MAGTWWRKAWWKASSMARRSGISLRALSGLKKSGLLLALVALLGLAALFLPQFSGESATRGGWSKTKPTINLTHIFEGEINRSGKPVGFHVAPKEPMGAKSRIRKVMSGPNRAGVYTAMVEIYDPGERRWKEKFSSFFPDDFSRQQVIDSILFALANNMLPKGARWRGPSGHGFLIEGYRYSSGDVNTAYPLYVADRGSHK
;
A
#
# COMPACT_ATOMS: atom_id res chain seq x y z
N MET A 1 11.36 -13.69 27.46
CA MET A 1 12.49 -12.75 27.60
C MET A 1 12.11 -11.41 26.98
N ALA A 2 11.80 -10.39 27.80
CA ALA A 2 11.82 -8.95 27.47
C ALA A 2 11.11 -8.19 28.62
N GLY A 3 11.85 -7.71 29.63
CA GLY A 3 11.22 -7.15 30.84
C GLY A 3 12.01 -6.12 31.63
N THR A 4 13.07 -5.52 31.08
CA THR A 4 13.96 -4.64 31.88
C THR A 4 14.46 -3.37 31.18
N TRP A 5 14.04 -3.09 29.94
CA TRP A 5 14.54 -1.93 29.19
C TRP A 5 14.03 -0.57 29.70
N TRP A 6 12.82 -0.49 30.24
CA TRP A 6 12.22 0.78 30.67
C TRP A 6 12.82 1.33 31.98
N ARG A 7 13.28 0.44 32.89
CA ARG A 7 13.83 0.86 34.19
C ARG A 7 15.23 1.50 34.07
N LYS A 8 16.03 1.13 33.06
CA LYS A 8 17.35 1.75 32.81
C LYS A 8 17.26 3.12 32.13
N ALA A 9 16.23 3.35 31.32
CA ALA A 9 15.99 4.64 30.68
C ALA A 9 15.63 5.74 31.70
N TRP A 10 14.87 5.38 32.74
CA TRP A 10 14.49 6.32 33.81
C TRP A 10 15.67 6.79 34.67
N TRP A 11 16.66 5.93 34.93
CA TRP A 11 17.83 6.30 35.74
C TRP A 11 18.79 7.28 35.03
N LYS A 12 18.94 7.18 33.69
CA LYS A 12 19.81 8.09 32.93
C LYS A 12 19.24 9.51 32.85
N ALA A 13 17.92 9.67 32.70
CA ALA A 13 17.27 10.98 32.64
C ALA A 13 17.36 11.77 33.96
N SER A 14 17.23 11.09 35.11
CA SER A 14 17.30 11.75 36.43
C SER A 14 18.71 12.21 36.84
N SER A 15 19.76 11.68 36.20
CA SER A 15 21.15 12.03 36.51
C SER A 15 21.68 13.28 35.77
N MET A 16 21.07 13.64 34.63
CA MET A 16 21.47 14.83 33.85
C MET A 16 20.86 16.14 34.40
N ALA A 17 19.75 16.08 35.13
CA ALA A 17 19.11 17.26 35.71
C ALA A 17 19.83 17.84 36.96
N ARG A 18 20.87 17.17 37.49
CA ARG A 18 21.60 17.61 38.69
C ARG A 18 22.91 18.36 38.44
N ARG A 19 23.26 18.69 37.18
CA ARG A 19 24.52 19.39 36.84
C ARG A 19 24.36 20.81 36.27
N SER A 20 23.14 21.32 36.09
CA SER A 20 22.93 22.71 35.70
C SER A 20 22.68 23.54 36.97
N GLY A 21 23.71 24.23 37.46
CA GLY A 21 23.64 25.14 38.61
C GLY A 21 22.74 26.35 38.39
N ILE A 22 21.43 26.13 38.31
CA ILE A 22 20.43 27.19 38.22
C ILE A 22 20.06 27.61 39.65
N SER A 23 20.52 28.79 40.03
CA SER A 23 20.12 29.46 41.28
C SER A 23 18.62 29.78 41.24
N LEU A 24 17.86 29.26 42.22
CA LEU A 24 16.41 29.49 42.36
C LEU A 24 16.04 30.88 42.92
N ARG A 25 16.95 31.86 42.94
CA ARG A 25 16.66 33.21 43.48
C ARG A 25 16.15 34.23 42.45
N ALA A 26 15.67 33.79 41.29
CA ALA A 26 15.14 34.70 40.27
C ALA A 26 13.74 34.27 39.78
N LEU A 27 12.85 33.87 40.68
CA LEU A 27 11.44 33.63 40.35
C LEU A 27 10.50 34.17 41.44
N SER A 28 10.74 35.40 41.90
CA SER A 28 9.75 36.16 42.68
C SER A 28 9.08 37.19 41.78
N GLY A 29 8.11 36.76 40.96
CA GLY A 29 7.37 37.70 40.13
C GLY A 29 6.29 37.13 39.21
N LEU A 30 6.17 35.82 39.03
CA LEU A 30 5.21 35.28 38.08
C LEU A 30 3.85 35.00 38.76
N LYS A 31 2.88 35.88 38.51
CA LYS A 31 1.47 35.70 38.91
C LYS A 31 0.97 34.37 38.34
N LYS A 32 0.15 33.63 39.12
CA LYS A 32 -0.37 32.27 38.82
C LYS A 32 -1.03 32.12 37.43
N SER A 33 -1.38 33.23 36.76
CA SER A 33 -1.89 33.27 35.38
C SER A 33 -0.86 32.96 34.30
N GLY A 34 0.45 33.17 34.54
CA GLY A 34 1.50 32.89 33.55
C GLY A 34 1.88 31.41 33.42
N LEU A 35 1.64 30.62 34.46
CA LEU A 35 1.99 29.19 34.48
C LEU A 35 1.05 28.34 33.60
N LEU A 36 -0.22 28.76 33.48
CA LEU A 36 -1.23 28.07 32.67
C LEU A 36 -0.97 28.26 31.16
N LEU A 37 -0.54 29.47 30.75
CA LEU A 37 -0.18 29.77 29.36
C LEU A 37 1.09 29.04 28.91
N ALA A 38 2.08 28.88 29.78
CA ALA A 38 3.31 28.14 29.47
C ALA A 38 3.06 26.63 29.29
N LEU A 39 2.14 26.03 30.07
CA LEU A 39 1.76 24.61 29.95
C LEU A 39 0.96 24.31 28.68
N VAL A 40 0.07 25.23 28.25
CA VAL A 40 -0.67 25.12 26.98
C VAL A 40 0.28 25.23 25.78
N ALA A 41 1.27 26.12 25.83
CA ALA A 41 2.27 26.26 24.77
C ALA A 41 3.16 25.01 24.62
N LEU A 42 3.55 24.37 25.74
CA LEU A 42 4.35 23.13 25.72
C LEU A 42 3.56 21.90 25.25
N LEU A 43 2.26 21.81 25.54
CA LEU A 43 1.39 20.76 25.00
C LEU A 43 1.10 20.95 23.50
N GLY A 44 0.98 22.20 23.03
CA GLY A 44 0.84 22.52 21.61
C GLY A 44 2.09 22.18 20.77
N LEU A 45 3.29 22.35 21.34
CA LEU A 45 4.55 22.05 20.64
C LEU A 45 4.81 20.53 20.52
N ALA A 46 4.34 19.73 21.47
CA ALA A 46 4.44 18.27 21.41
C ALA A 46 3.53 17.66 20.32
N ALA A 47 2.41 18.30 19.98
CA ALA A 47 1.51 17.84 18.91
C ALA A 47 2.10 17.98 17.50
N LEU A 48 3.14 18.82 17.32
CA LEU A 48 3.87 18.97 16.05
C LEU A 48 4.91 17.86 15.79
N PHE A 49 5.24 17.06 16.80
CA PHE A 49 6.21 15.95 16.71
C PHE A 49 5.58 14.56 16.85
N LEU A 50 4.25 14.47 16.94
CA LEU A 50 3.59 13.19 16.74
C LEU A 50 3.72 12.82 15.26
N PRO A 51 4.26 11.64 14.90
CA PRO A 51 4.13 11.16 13.54
C PRO A 51 2.64 11.14 13.21
N GLN A 52 2.25 11.98 12.25
CA GLN A 52 0.95 11.95 11.62
C GLN A 52 0.88 10.62 10.84
N PHE A 53 0.67 9.51 11.54
CA PHE A 53 0.15 8.30 10.93
C PHE A 53 -1.28 8.64 10.56
N SER A 54 -1.46 9.21 9.37
CA SER A 54 -2.72 9.17 8.66
C SER A 54 -3.03 7.69 8.48
N GLY A 55 -3.78 7.13 9.42
CA GLY A 55 -4.45 5.85 9.29
C GLY A 55 -5.55 6.00 8.23
N GLU A 56 -5.15 6.30 6.98
CA GLU A 56 -6.00 6.01 5.85
C GLU A 56 -6.01 4.48 5.78
N SER A 57 -7.02 3.89 6.41
CA SER A 57 -7.52 2.61 5.95
C SER A 57 -8.02 2.84 4.52
N ALA A 58 -7.07 2.84 3.59
CA ALA A 58 -7.33 2.97 2.18
C ALA A 58 -8.15 1.73 1.83
N THR A 59 -9.45 1.91 1.60
CA THR A 59 -10.30 0.88 1.02
C THR A 59 -9.54 0.27 -0.15
N ARG A 60 -9.18 -1.02 -0.07
CA ARG A 60 -8.36 -1.69 -1.10
C ARG A 60 -9.09 -1.68 -2.44
N GLY A 61 -10.42 -1.64 -2.44
CA GLY A 61 -11.28 -1.49 -3.59
C GLY A 61 -11.85 -0.10 -3.79
N GLY A 62 -12.71 0.01 -4.79
CA GLY A 62 -13.29 1.24 -5.32
C GLY A 62 -12.58 1.69 -6.60
N TRP A 63 -12.84 2.94 -6.95
CA TRP A 63 -12.19 3.62 -8.06
C TRP A 63 -11.10 4.55 -7.54
N SER A 64 -9.97 4.66 -8.25
CA SER A 64 -8.93 5.65 -7.92
C SER A 64 -9.45 7.07 -8.11
N LYS A 65 -8.81 8.03 -7.44
CA LYS A 65 -9.09 9.48 -7.58
C LYS A 65 -8.31 10.12 -8.75
N THR A 66 -7.65 9.33 -9.58
CA THR A 66 -6.80 9.80 -10.69
C THR A 66 -7.64 10.12 -11.93
N LYS A 67 -7.02 10.72 -12.95
CA LYS A 67 -7.62 10.87 -14.29
C LYS A 67 -6.67 10.26 -15.33
N PRO A 68 -7.08 9.22 -16.08
CA PRO A 68 -8.34 8.48 -15.91
C PRO A 68 -8.45 7.78 -14.54
N THR A 69 -9.67 7.43 -14.15
CA THR A 69 -9.89 6.62 -12.94
C THR A 69 -9.53 5.17 -13.22
N ILE A 70 -9.21 4.42 -12.17
CA ILE A 70 -8.76 3.02 -12.24
C ILE A 70 -9.63 2.19 -11.31
N ASN A 71 -10.14 1.05 -11.80
CA ASN A 71 -10.89 0.10 -10.98
C ASN A 71 -9.94 -0.64 -10.02
N LEU A 72 -9.76 -0.10 -8.82
CA LEU A 72 -8.88 -0.65 -7.79
C LEU A 72 -9.46 -1.92 -7.16
N THR A 73 -10.79 -2.06 -7.11
CA THR A 73 -11.41 -3.34 -6.71
C THR A 73 -10.91 -4.46 -7.60
N HIS A 74 -10.98 -4.27 -8.91
CA HIS A 74 -10.56 -5.28 -9.88
C HIS A 74 -9.08 -5.66 -9.70
N ILE A 75 -8.20 -4.66 -9.56
CA ILE A 75 -6.76 -4.88 -9.53
C ILE A 75 -6.29 -5.48 -8.19
N PHE A 76 -6.78 -4.96 -7.07
CA PHE A 76 -6.25 -5.32 -5.74
C PHE A 76 -7.05 -6.42 -5.04
N GLU A 77 -8.35 -6.52 -5.30
CA GLU A 77 -9.22 -7.46 -4.60
C GLU A 77 -9.66 -8.60 -5.51
N GLY A 78 -9.92 -8.32 -6.78
CA GLY A 78 -10.64 -9.23 -7.67
C GLY A 78 -12.11 -9.33 -7.32
N GLU A 79 -12.89 -9.86 -8.26
CA GLU A 79 -14.36 -9.87 -8.17
C GLU A 79 -14.97 -11.05 -8.94
N ILE A 80 -16.22 -11.36 -8.62
CA ILE A 80 -17.06 -12.21 -9.47
C ILE A 80 -17.81 -11.29 -10.42
N ASN A 81 -17.58 -11.46 -11.73
CA ASN A 81 -18.23 -10.63 -12.74
C ASN A 81 -19.71 -11.04 -12.94
N ARG A 82 -20.44 -10.27 -13.76
CA ARG A 82 -21.87 -10.51 -14.04
C ARG A 82 -22.18 -11.89 -14.65
N SER A 83 -21.19 -12.56 -15.23
CA SER A 83 -21.31 -13.92 -15.76
C SER A 83 -20.90 -15.00 -14.75
N GLY A 84 -20.70 -14.66 -13.48
CA GLY A 84 -20.31 -15.59 -12.43
C GLY A 84 -18.85 -16.04 -12.50
N LYS A 85 -17.98 -15.34 -13.25
CA LYS A 85 -16.56 -15.73 -13.39
C LYS A 85 -15.66 -14.91 -12.46
N PRO A 86 -14.67 -15.52 -11.80
CA PRO A 86 -13.64 -14.79 -11.07
C PRO A 86 -12.77 -13.99 -12.05
N VAL A 87 -12.52 -12.72 -11.75
CA VAL A 87 -11.69 -11.81 -12.55
C VAL A 87 -10.83 -10.90 -11.67
N GLY A 88 -9.80 -10.29 -12.25
CA GLY A 88 -8.90 -9.38 -11.54
C GLY A 88 -7.93 -10.10 -10.60
N PHE A 89 -7.59 -9.43 -9.49
CA PHE A 89 -6.65 -9.87 -8.45
C PHE A 89 -5.22 -10.04 -8.97
N HIS A 90 -4.52 -8.91 -9.05
CA HIS A 90 -3.17 -8.76 -9.60
C HIS A 90 -2.15 -8.22 -8.57
N VAL A 91 -2.57 -7.99 -7.32
CA VAL A 91 -1.69 -7.54 -6.24
C VAL A 91 -1.87 -8.47 -5.06
N ALA A 92 -0.76 -9.01 -4.54
CA ALA A 92 -0.83 -9.88 -3.37
C ALA A 92 -1.28 -9.11 -2.13
N PRO A 93 -2.20 -9.66 -1.32
CA PRO A 93 -2.58 -9.04 -0.07
C PRO A 93 -1.43 -9.16 0.93
N LYS A 94 -1.00 -8.02 1.51
CA LYS A 94 0.06 -7.98 2.53
C LYS A 94 -0.35 -8.61 3.86
N GLU A 95 -1.66 -8.71 4.14
CA GLU A 95 -2.19 -9.29 5.38
C GLU A 95 -3.44 -10.13 5.07
N PRO A 96 -3.58 -11.34 5.69
CA PRO A 96 -4.61 -12.33 5.34
C PRO A 96 -6.01 -12.11 5.96
N MET A 97 -6.32 -10.97 6.58
CA MET A 97 -7.58 -10.86 7.33
C MET A 97 -8.79 -10.50 6.45
N GLY A 98 -9.72 -11.45 6.30
CA GLY A 98 -11.03 -11.25 5.66
C GLY A 98 -11.03 -11.19 4.12
N ALA A 99 -9.92 -11.58 3.48
CA ALA A 99 -9.76 -11.43 2.03
C ALA A 99 -10.74 -12.32 1.24
N LYS A 100 -11.53 -11.70 0.36
CA LYS A 100 -12.39 -12.39 -0.63
C LYS A 100 -11.60 -13.09 -1.74
N SER A 101 -10.27 -12.95 -1.74
CA SER A 101 -9.37 -13.53 -2.72
C SER A 101 -8.08 -13.98 -2.07
N ARG A 102 -7.48 -15.06 -2.59
CA ARG A 102 -6.22 -15.61 -2.09
C ARG A 102 -5.39 -16.25 -3.19
N ILE A 103 -4.08 -16.29 -2.99
CA ILE A 103 -3.18 -17.07 -3.84
C ILE A 103 -3.29 -18.52 -3.40
N ARG A 104 -3.63 -19.41 -4.33
CA ARG A 104 -3.72 -20.86 -4.10
C ARG A 104 -2.37 -21.54 -4.32
N LYS A 105 -1.71 -21.20 -5.43
CA LYS A 105 -0.42 -21.77 -5.82
C LYS A 105 0.34 -20.83 -6.75
N VAL A 106 1.59 -20.52 -6.42
CA VAL A 106 2.51 -19.84 -7.34
C VAL A 106 2.85 -20.80 -8.48
N MET A 107 2.66 -20.35 -9.72
CA MET A 107 2.90 -21.14 -10.94
C MET A 107 4.31 -20.90 -11.48
N SER A 108 4.67 -19.62 -11.60
CA SER A 108 6.03 -19.19 -11.90
C SER A 108 6.43 -18.16 -10.85
N GLY A 109 7.58 -18.35 -10.20
CA GLY A 109 8.09 -17.42 -9.20
C GLY A 109 8.43 -16.04 -9.76
N PRO A 110 8.74 -15.05 -8.90
CA PRO A 110 9.12 -13.71 -9.33
C PRO A 110 10.30 -13.73 -10.29
N ASN A 111 10.15 -13.04 -11.43
CA ASN A 111 11.27 -12.72 -12.31
C ASN A 111 12.11 -11.58 -11.71
N ARG A 112 13.17 -11.16 -12.41
CA ARG A 112 14.07 -10.07 -11.97
C ARG A 112 13.38 -8.75 -11.65
N ALA A 113 12.18 -8.52 -12.19
CA ALA A 113 11.40 -7.32 -11.96
C ALA A 113 10.33 -7.52 -10.87
N GLY A 114 10.30 -8.68 -10.21
CA GLY A 114 9.34 -9.04 -9.16
C GLY A 114 7.99 -9.55 -9.66
N VAL A 115 7.76 -9.60 -10.98
CA VAL A 115 6.49 -10.07 -11.56
C VAL A 115 6.45 -11.60 -11.52
N TYR A 116 5.32 -12.16 -11.13
CA TYR A 116 5.13 -13.61 -11.02
C TYR A 116 3.72 -14.02 -11.49
N THR A 117 3.47 -15.33 -11.56
CA THR A 117 2.14 -15.86 -11.90
C THR A 117 1.65 -16.87 -10.87
N ALA A 118 0.33 -16.93 -10.69
CA ALA A 118 -0.27 -17.80 -9.69
C ALA A 118 -1.66 -18.31 -10.14
N MET A 119 -2.03 -19.49 -9.66
CA MET A 119 -3.42 -19.87 -9.51
C MET A 119 -3.96 -19.20 -8.24
N VAL A 120 -5.10 -18.56 -8.38
CA VAL A 120 -5.76 -17.79 -7.32
C VAL A 120 -7.20 -18.24 -7.18
N GLU A 121 -7.78 -17.95 -6.02
CA GLU A 121 -9.17 -18.22 -5.73
C GLU A 121 -9.87 -16.92 -5.31
N ILE A 122 -11.07 -16.71 -5.83
CA ILE A 122 -11.97 -15.61 -5.45
C ILE A 122 -13.25 -16.23 -4.92
N TYR A 123 -13.69 -15.81 -3.73
CA TYR A 123 -14.90 -16.30 -3.10
C TYR A 123 -16.13 -15.72 -3.79
N ASP A 124 -16.98 -16.61 -4.30
CA ASP A 124 -18.30 -16.26 -4.81
C ASP A 124 -19.33 -16.31 -3.66
N PRO A 125 -19.87 -15.16 -3.22
CA PRO A 125 -20.86 -15.16 -2.15
C PRO A 125 -22.22 -15.70 -2.59
N GLY A 126 -22.55 -15.63 -3.88
CA GLY A 126 -23.83 -16.12 -4.43
C GLY A 126 -23.86 -17.65 -4.45
N GLU A 127 -22.77 -18.27 -4.91
CA GLU A 127 -22.64 -19.73 -4.94
C GLU A 127 -21.98 -20.32 -3.68
N ARG A 128 -21.55 -19.47 -2.74
CA ARG A 128 -20.86 -19.83 -1.49
C ARG A 128 -19.66 -20.76 -1.70
N ARG A 129 -18.91 -20.56 -2.77
CA ARG A 129 -17.73 -21.36 -3.11
C ARG A 129 -16.58 -20.52 -3.64
N TRP A 130 -15.36 -21.02 -3.46
CA TRP A 130 -14.18 -20.45 -4.08
C TRP A 130 -14.13 -20.82 -5.57
N LYS A 131 -13.84 -19.85 -6.43
CA LYS A 131 -13.65 -20.05 -7.87
C LYS A 131 -12.20 -19.76 -8.23
N GLU A 132 -11.58 -20.71 -8.94
CA GLU A 132 -10.17 -20.62 -9.34
C GLU A 132 -9.98 -19.86 -10.65
N LYS A 133 -8.87 -19.11 -10.77
CA LYS A 133 -8.36 -18.58 -12.05
C LYS A 133 -6.84 -18.46 -12.04
N PHE A 134 -6.26 -18.30 -13.23
CA PHE A 134 -4.87 -17.89 -13.40
C PHE A 134 -4.73 -16.36 -13.30
N SER A 135 -3.65 -15.86 -12.71
CA SER A 135 -3.33 -14.43 -12.63
C SER A 135 -1.83 -14.16 -12.75
N SER A 136 -1.47 -12.98 -13.24
CA SER A 136 -0.14 -12.38 -13.06
C SER A 136 -0.19 -11.30 -11.99
N PHE A 137 0.92 -11.14 -11.28
CA PHE A 137 1.02 -10.29 -10.10
C PHE A 137 2.09 -9.21 -10.22
N PHE A 138 1.75 -8.02 -9.73
CA PHE A 138 2.71 -6.95 -9.51
C PHE A 138 3.70 -7.37 -8.42
N PRO A 139 4.90 -6.77 -8.38
CA PRO A 139 5.87 -7.05 -7.32
C PRO A 139 5.28 -6.82 -5.93
N ASP A 140 5.52 -7.74 -4.99
CA ASP A 140 4.93 -7.71 -3.64
C ASP A 140 5.41 -6.51 -2.80
N ASP A 141 6.59 -5.98 -3.13
CA ASP A 141 7.17 -4.80 -2.49
C ASP A 141 6.55 -3.48 -2.97
N PHE A 142 5.79 -3.49 -4.08
CA PHE A 142 5.11 -2.28 -4.54
C PHE A 142 4.08 -1.80 -3.50
N SER A 143 4.11 -0.50 -3.24
CA SER A 143 3.01 0.19 -2.59
C SER A 143 1.81 0.30 -3.52
N ARG A 144 0.62 0.55 -2.94
CA ARG A 144 -0.60 0.83 -3.70
C ARG A 144 -0.39 1.98 -4.70
N GLN A 145 0.31 3.03 -4.28
CA GLN A 145 0.58 4.19 -5.13
C GLN A 145 1.53 3.83 -6.27
N GLN A 146 2.59 3.07 -6.02
CA GLN A 146 3.50 2.62 -7.10
C GLN A 146 2.79 1.77 -8.16
N VAL A 147 1.85 0.90 -7.77
CA VAL A 147 1.02 0.16 -8.74
C VAL A 147 0.19 1.14 -9.59
N ILE A 148 -0.49 2.09 -8.95
CA ILE A 148 -1.30 3.11 -9.65
C ILE A 148 -0.45 3.94 -10.61
N ASP A 149 0.69 4.45 -10.15
CA ASP A 149 1.59 5.28 -10.95
C ASP A 149 2.16 4.48 -12.14
N SER A 150 2.54 3.22 -11.91
CA SER A 150 3.02 2.33 -12.98
C SER A 150 1.95 2.09 -14.05
N ILE A 151 0.69 1.93 -13.66
CA ILE A 151 -0.44 1.76 -14.58
C ILE A 151 -0.65 3.03 -15.41
N LEU A 152 -0.66 4.20 -14.77
CA LEU A 152 -0.84 5.47 -15.47
C LEU A 152 0.32 5.76 -16.42
N PHE A 153 1.55 5.47 -15.99
CA PHE A 153 2.74 5.59 -16.83
C PHE A 153 2.67 4.66 -18.04
N ALA A 154 2.33 3.38 -17.85
CA ALA A 154 2.17 2.43 -18.95
C ALA A 154 1.05 2.84 -19.90
N LEU A 155 -0.06 3.36 -19.38
CA LEU A 155 -1.18 3.83 -20.18
C LEU A 155 -0.81 5.05 -21.04
N ALA A 156 -0.10 6.02 -20.46
CA ALA A 156 0.38 7.21 -21.15
C ALA A 156 1.39 6.84 -22.25
N ASN A 157 2.17 5.78 -22.03
CA ASN A 157 3.16 5.25 -22.97
C ASN A 157 2.65 4.02 -23.73
N ASN A 158 1.37 4.03 -24.11
CA ASN A 158 0.74 2.92 -24.81
C ASN A 158 1.41 2.66 -26.18
N MET A 159 1.82 1.41 -26.39
CA MET A 159 2.52 0.90 -27.58
C MET A 159 1.58 0.21 -28.57
N LEU A 160 0.29 0.06 -28.25
CA LEU A 160 -0.72 -0.52 -29.14
C LEU A 160 -1.48 0.56 -29.92
N PRO A 161 -2.06 0.23 -31.08
CA PRO A 161 -3.00 1.12 -31.76
C PRO A 161 -4.11 1.62 -30.82
N LYS A 162 -4.66 2.80 -31.11
CA LYS A 162 -5.72 3.40 -30.29
C LYS A 162 -6.91 2.44 -30.19
N GLY A 163 -7.30 2.14 -28.96
CA GLY A 163 -8.42 1.24 -28.66
C GLY A 163 -8.61 1.04 -27.17
N ALA A 164 -9.53 0.13 -26.84
CA ALA A 164 -9.81 -0.24 -25.45
C ALA A 164 -8.61 -0.95 -24.80
N ARG A 165 -7.99 -1.89 -25.52
CA ARG A 165 -6.77 -2.58 -25.09
C ARG A 165 -5.55 -1.67 -25.23
N TRP A 166 -4.70 -1.67 -24.22
CA TRP A 166 -3.46 -0.90 -24.20
C TRP A 166 -2.34 -1.72 -23.56
N ARG A 167 -1.09 -1.44 -23.93
CA ARG A 167 0.09 -2.05 -23.35
C ARG A 167 1.21 -1.04 -23.32
N GLY A 168 1.91 -0.91 -22.20
CA GLY A 168 3.04 0.00 -22.09
C GLY A 168 4.04 -0.41 -21.02
N PRO A 169 5.17 0.29 -20.94
CA PRO A 169 6.20 0.03 -19.93
C PRO A 169 5.73 0.50 -18.56
N SER A 170 6.04 -0.25 -17.50
CA SER A 170 5.73 0.17 -16.12
C SER A 170 6.64 1.27 -15.59
N GLY A 171 7.80 1.50 -16.23
CA GLY A 171 8.90 2.28 -15.65
C GLY A 171 9.81 1.45 -14.72
N HIS A 172 9.47 0.18 -14.47
CA HIS A 172 10.15 -0.70 -13.51
C HIS A 172 10.60 -2.02 -14.13
N GLY A 173 10.92 -2.03 -15.43
CA GLY A 173 11.51 -3.20 -16.09
C GLY A 173 10.53 -4.31 -16.48
N PHE A 174 9.21 -4.06 -16.44
CA PHE A 174 8.18 -4.96 -16.96
C PHE A 174 7.13 -4.18 -17.77
N LEU A 175 6.32 -4.91 -18.55
CA LEU A 175 5.19 -4.33 -19.28
C LEU A 175 3.89 -4.52 -18.50
N ILE A 176 2.97 -3.58 -18.65
CA ILE A 176 1.60 -3.68 -18.14
C ILE A 176 0.67 -3.70 -19.36
N GLU A 177 -0.30 -4.59 -19.33
CA GLU A 177 -1.42 -4.60 -20.27
C GLU A 177 -2.72 -4.34 -19.52
N GLY A 178 -3.69 -3.72 -20.20
CA GLY A 178 -4.99 -3.47 -19.62
C GLY A 178 -6.06 -3.15 -20.65
N TYR A 179 -7.26 -2.88 -20.15
CA TYR A 179 -8.40 -2.44 -20.94
C TYR A 179 -9.04 -1.20 -20.31
N ARG A 180 -9.49 -0.28 -21.15
CA ARG A 180 -10.28 0.88 -20.78
C ARG A 180 -11.73 0.74 -21.21
N TYR A 181 -12.62 1.40 -20.48
CA TYR A 181 -13.96 1.71 -20.95
C TYR A 181 -13.93 2.79 -22.04
N SER A 182 -15.06 2.99 -22.73
CA SER A 182 -15.20 4.08 -23.71
C SER A 182 -15.00 5.47 -23.12
N SER A 183 -15.24 5.64 -21.80
CA SER A 183 -14.93 6.87 -21.05
C SER A 183 -13.44 7.17 -20.95
N GLY A 184 -12.58 6.19 -21.21
CA GLY A 184 -11.14 6.26 -20.98
C GLY A 184 -10.69 5.75 -19.61
N ASP A 185 -11.63 5.46 -18.71
CA ASP A 185 -11.31 4.87 -17.39
C ASP A 185 -10.76 3.46 -17.52
N VAL A 186 -9.78 3.12 -16.68
CA VAL A 186 -9.11 1.82 -16.68
C VAL A 186 -9.97 0.79 -15.95
N ASN A 187 -10.49 -0.18 -16.71
CA ASN A 187 -11.26 -1.30 -16.16
C ASN A 187 -10.35 -2.35 -15.52
N THR A 188 -9.24 -2.69 -16.18
CA THR A 188 -8.28 -3.67 -15.69
C THR A 188 -6.87 -3.31 -16.13
N ALA A 189 -5.89 -3.70 -15.32
CA ALA A 189 -4.48 -3.59 -15.62
C ALA A 189 -3.72 -4.69 -14.89
N TYR A 190 -2.79 -5.34 -15.56
CA TYR A 190 -2.01 -6.45 -15.03
C TYR A 190 -0.59 -6.47 -15.62
N PRO A 191 0.42 -6.89 -14.86
CA PRO A 191 1.77 -6.99 -15.37
C PRO A 191 1.91 -8.21 -16.26
N LEU A 192 2.71 -8.09 -17.31
CA LEU A 192 3.06 -9.21 -18.19
C LEU A 192 4.27 -9.94 -17.62
N TYR A 193 4.07 -11.21 -17.27
CA TYR A 193 5.17 -12.08 -16.85
C TYR A 193 6.00 -12.51 -18.07
N VAL A 194 7.31 -12.36 -17.95
CA VAL A 194 8.30 -12.89 -18.88
C VAL A 194 9.35 -13.60 -18.05
N ALA A 195 9.61 -14.88 -18.34
CA ALA A 195 10.64 -15.64 -17.66
C ALA A 195 12.03 -15.03 -17.93
N ASP A 196 12.90 -15.02 -16.93
CA ASP A 196 14.29 -14.62 -17.12
C ASP A 196 15.01 -15.63 -18.02
N ARG A 197 15.80 -15.12 -18.97
CA ARG A 197 16.59 -15.99 -19.84
C ARG A 197 17.63 -16.72 -18.98
N GLY A 198 17.57 -18.06 -18.96
CA GLY A 198 18.53 -18.92 -18.23
C GLY A 198 17.95 -19.75 -17.08
N SER A 199 16.64 -19.71 -16.82
CA SER A 199 16.00 -20.50 -15.75
C SER A 199 15.72 -21.97 -16.12
N HIS A 200 16.55 -22.58 -16.96
CA HIS A 200 16.60 -24.04 -17.10
C HIS A 200 17.64 -24.58 -16.12
N LYS A 201 17.16 -25.07 -14.98
CA LYS A 201 17.88 -26.04 -14.15
C LYS A 201 16.92 -27.18 -13.85
#